data_AF-A0A963C9V3-F1
#
_entry.id   AF-A0A963C9V3-F1
#
_cell.length_a   1.000
_cell.length_b   1.000
_cell.length_c   1.000
_cell.angle_alpha   90.00
_cell.angle_beta   90.00
_cell.angle_gamma   90.00
#
_symmetry.space_group_name_H-M   'P 1'
#
loop_
_entity.id
_entity.type
_entity.pdbx_description
1 polymer ?
#
loop_
_entity_poly.entity_id
_entity_poly.type
_entity_poly.pdbx_seq_one_letter_code
_entity_poly.pdbx_strand_id
1 'polypeptide(L)'
;MIRKGAGQAARLAGFVAIAGLAACGGGNGSSDIIEADVSAVDGGTFSDASGTVTVVVPQGALGGDAMLRVASTRIAASADDPTFASAAFEVSLTSANGGDVSLDRPIKIVLRADQPPEHPTLGEISRFDAGEWRRVEGSFYRNSSQRVVGLSNRSQAIYRVSLRTLQATQGDAVARGRSVLMEETFGNEAFFGDVIGLHTLLDNVTPADAVALGVQVDIGRLPQSVIDLMTGSDLAAKDAALSDPATTRVLLQNDAVIGVRAQFDGDGNMIRAGLTCALCHVNVAPTEFQLSAGAAMLPIGEPQFDGIPNSRIDAGTILSLTPFVQNLGDGGATAAVLQSWGPGNFDIRALPDNALEDGVVNPTNNPPIWNFVDLAGQGYLFGWDGLFVDDGTNGNALASQAEAVYDLVMHGNGAFGTAAASLPAELSITPPQSLLDALAQAEADQPGNDITADKLLDLQAWMRSITSPAPGPFDETKAERGFELFHGEAGCSSCHQSADLTGPGLFTAITAPQGGLAGGIKVPSLRGISHTAPYLSDGSVPTLAAAVEGVLTVLEGLDPARPTFSDDDREALVEYLKSL
;
A
#
# COMPACT_ATOMS: atom_id res chain seq x y z
N MET A 1 2.10 -72.03 -16.97
CA MET A 1 2.94 -73.25 -16.90
C MET A 1 4.21 -72.91 -16.12
N ILE A 2 4.28 -73.22 -14.83
CA ILE A 2 4.96 -74.40 -14.24
C ILE A 2 6.50 -74.34 -14.35
N ARG A 3 7.11 -73.88 -13.24
CA ARG A 3 8.21 -74.46 -12.42
C ARG A 3 9.62 -74.77 -13.00
N LYS A 4 10.61 -74.29 -12.20
CA LYS A 4 11.85 -74.93 -11.66
C LYS A 4 12.92 -75.36 -12.70
N GLY A 5 14.23 -75.30 -12.44
CA GLY A 5 15.03 -74.94 -11.28
C GLY A 5 16.51 -75.34 -11.48
N ALA A 6 17.40 -74.74 -10.67
CA ALA A 6 18.69 -75.19 -10.09
C ALA A 6 19.69 -76.09 -10.87
N GLY A 7 21.00 -75.74 -10.82
CA GLY A 7 22.09 -76.72 -10.73
C GLY A 7 23.50 -76.38 -11.26
N GLN A 8 24.41 -75.99 -10.35
CA GLN A 8 25.86 -76.34 -10.22
C GLN A 8 26.95 -76.01 -11.28
N ALA A 9 27.81 -75.06 -10.89
CA ALA A 9 29.27 -75.12 -10.63
C ALA A 9 30.24 -76.01 -11.46
N ALA A 10 31.29 -75.36 -12.00
CA ALA A 10 32.67 -75.88 -12.06
C ALA A 10 33.71 -74.74 -12.03
N ARG A 11 34.78 -74.92 -11.24
CA ARG A 11 35.88 -74.00 -10.92
C ARG A 11 37.09 -74.19 -11.86
N LEU A 12 37.86 -73.12 -12.10
CA LEU A 12 39.34 -73.07 -12.18
C LEU A 12 39.76 -71.59 -12.29
N ALA A 13 40.20 -70.94 -11.21
CA ALA A 13 41.59 -70.81 -10.73
C ALA A 13 42.37 -69.66 -11.40
N GLY A 14 42.63 -68.60 -10.63
CA GLY A 14 43.47 -67.46 -11.00
C GLY A 14 43.58 -66.47 -9.84
N PHE A 15 44.45 -66.77 -8.88
CA PHE A 15 44.82 -65.92 -7.75
C PHE A 15 45.66 -64.72 -8.21
N VAL A 16 45.25 -63.49 -7.89
CA VAL A 16 46.12 -62.42 -7.33
C VAL A 16 45.24 -61.60 -6.39
N ALA A 17 45.61 -61.55 -5.10
CA ALA A 17 44.95 -60.79 -4.07
C ALA A 17 45.80 -59.58 -3.69
N ILE A 18 45.24 -58.37 -3.72
CA ILE A 18 45.60 -57.29 -2.81
C ILE A 18 44.31 -56.62 -2.33
N ALA A 19 44.24 -56.45 -1.01
CA ALA A 19 43.10 -56.03 -0.22
C ALA A 19 42.69 -54.56 -0.44
N GLY A 20 41.40 -54.29 -0.27
CA GLY A 20 40.81 -52.96 -0.20
C GLY A 20 39.33 -53.07 0.17
N LEU A 21 39.06 -53.41 1.43
CA LEU A 21 37.71 -53.44 1.98
C LEU A 21 37.19 -52.02 2.18
N ALA A 22 35.95 -51.81 1.74
CA ALA A 22 35.14 -50.63 1.96
C ALA A 22 34.94 -50.31 3.45
N ALA A 23 34.99 -49.01 3.76
CA ALA A 23 34.31 -48.44 4.92
C ALA A 23 33.55 -47.21 4.43
N CYS A 24 32.26 -47.17 4.73
CA CYS A 24 31.32 -46.13 4.38
C CYS A 24 31.75 -44.77 4.96
N GLY A 25 31.80 -43.75 4.11
CA GLY A 25 31.93 -42.35 4.49
C GLY A 25 31.22 -41.51 3.43
N GLY A 26 29.91 -41.32 3.58
CA GLY A 26 29.15 -40.37 2.77
C GLY A 26 29.52 -38.95 3.19
N GLY A 27 30.56 -38.39 2.59
CA GLY A 27 30.82 -36.96 2.64
C GLY A 27 29.85 -36.26 1.70
N ASN A 28 28.95 -35.44 2.24
CA ASN A 28 28.30 -34.39 1.45
C ASN A 28 29.40 -33.38 1.12
N GLY A 29 29.96 -33.46 -0.08
CA GLY A 29 30.92 -32.51 -0.60
C GLY A 29 30.24 -31.16 -0.83
N SER A 30 30.27 -30.30 0.19
CA SER A 30 30.13 -28.87 0.02
C SER A 30 31.55 -28.29 0.09
N SER A 31 32.11 -27.90 -1.05
CA SER A 31 33.35 -27.13 -1.08
C SER A 31 33.01 -25.66 -0.94
N ASP A 32 33.67 -24.97 -0.02
CA ASP A 32 33.54 -23.53 0.11
C ASP A 32 33.85 -22.85 -1.23
N ILE A 33 32.94 -22.00 -1.68
CA ILE A 33 33.09 -21.21 -2.92
C ILE A 33 33.68 -19.83 -2.62
N ILE A 34 33.67 -19.42 -1.35
CA ILE A 34 34.42 -18.28 -0.80
C ILE A 34 35.00 -18.74 0.54
N GLU A 35 36.31 -18.56 0.72
CA GLU A 35 37.00 -18.67 2.00
C GLU A 35 37.99 -17.50 2.10
N ALA A 36 37.83 -16.64 3.11
CA ALA A 36 38.63 -15.42 3.24
C ALA A 36 38.74 -14.94 4.70
N ASP A 37 39.92 -14.46 5.07
CA ASP A 37 40.12 -13.70 6.30
C ASP A 37 39.45 -12.31 6.17
N VAL A 38 38.73 -11.90 7.20
CA VAL A 38 38.02 -10.63 7.30
C VAL A 38 38.51 -9.87 8.52
N SER A 39 39.13 -8.72 8.26
CA SER A 39 39.55 -7.76 9.29
C SER A 39 38.31 -7.16 9.95
N ALA A 40 38.26 -7.13 11.29
CA ALA A 40 37.22 -6.41 11.99
C ALA A 40 37.29 -4.90 11.75
N VAL A 41 38.50 -4.39 11.57
CA VAL A 41 38.76 -2.96 11.38
C VAL A 41 38.37 -2.51 9.98
N ASP A 42 38.64 -3.32 8.95
CA ASP A 42 38.50 -2.91 7.55
C ASP A 42 37.25 -3.50 6.88
N GLY A 43 36.76 -4.65 7.35
CA GLY A 43 35.72 -5.41 6.69
C GLY A 43 36.16 -5.93 5.32
N GLY A 44 35.23 -5.98 4.36
CA GLY A 44 35.54 -6.34 2.98
C GLY A 44 34.33 -6.69 2.11
N THR A 45 34.57 -6.87 0.81
CA THR A 45 33.59 -7.36 -0.16
C THR A 45 34.12 -8.64 -0.79
N PHE A 46 33.39 -9.74 -0.64
CA PHE A 46 33.83 -11.07 -1.02
C PHE A 46 32.82 -11.68 -1.98
N SER A 47 33.24 -12.03 -3.18
CA SER A 47 32.37 -12.62 -4.21
C SER A 47 32.93 -13.94 -4.71
N ASP A 48 32.06 -14.86 -5.07
CA ASP A 48 32.49 -16.10 -5.72
C ASP A 48 32.91 -15.81 -7.18
N ALA A 49 33.64 -16.75 -7.79
CA ALA A 49 34.16 -16.59 -9.14
C ALA A 49 33.07 -16.44 -10.21
N SER A 50 31.86 -16.98 -9.99
CA SER A 50 30.74 -16.85 -10.91
C SER A 50 29.90 -15.60 -10.67
N GLY A 51 30.17 -14.88 -9.58
CA GLY A 51 29.40 -13.72 -9.14
C GLY A 51 27.95 -14.08 -8.80
N THR A 52 27.65 -15.29 -8.35
CA THR A 52 26.31 -15.66 -7.88
C THR A 52 26.02 -15.16 -6.47
N VAL A 53 27.05 -15.07 -5.62
CA VAL A 53 26.96 -14.61 -4.24
C VAL A 53 28.07 -13.62 -3.92
N THR A 54 27.69 -12.54 -3.25
CA THR A 54 28.61 -11.56 -2.68
C THR A 54 28.21 -11.31 -1.22
N VAL A 55 29.18 -11.37 -0.32
CA VAL A 55 29.03 -10.96 1.08
C VAL A 55 29.84 -9.69 1.29
N VAL A 56 29.18 -8.64 1.79
CA VAL A 56 29.84 -7.39 2.18
C VAL A 56 29.82 -7.29 3.69
N VAL A 57 30.99 -7.22 4.29
CA VAL A 57 31.18 -6.96 5.72
C VAL A 57 31.59 -5.49 5.86
N PRO A 58 30.72 -4.61 6.39
CA PRO A 58 31.08 -3.21 6.56
C PRO A 58 32.27 -3.02 7.50
N GLN A 59 32.94 -1.88 7.36
CA GLN A 59 34.01 -1.48 8.26
C GLN A 59 33.50 -1.43 9.72
N GLY A 60 34.23 -2.08 10.64
CA GLY A 60 33.86 -2.12 12.06
C GLY A 60 32.60 -2.93 12.37
N ALA A 61 32.11 -3.76 11.43
CA ALA A 61 30.90 -4.56 11.67
C ALA A 61 31.14 -5.77 12.58
N LEU A 62 32.38 -6.24 12.72
CA LEU A 62 32.73 -7.42 13.51
C LEU A 62 33.34 -6.99 14.84
N GLY A 63 32.97 -7.70 15.92
CA GLY A 63 33.63 -7.53 17.23
C GLY A 63 35.07 -8.07 17.29
N GLY A 64 35.53 -8.76 16.26
CA GLY A 64 36.89 -9.29 16.11
C GLY A 64 37.10 -9.96 14.75
N ASP A 65 38.36 -10.15 14.35
CA ASP A 65 38.72 -10.73 13.05
C ASP A 65 38.07 -12.12 12.87
N ALA A 66 37.64 -12.39 11.64
CA ALA A 66 36.84 -13.56 11.32
C ALA A 66 37.31 -14.26 10.04
N MET A 67 37.09 -15.56 9.95
CA MET A 67 37.12 -16.33 8.72
C MET A 67 35.70 -16.36 8.14
N LEU A 68 35.52 -15.80 6.95
CA LEU A 68 34.31 -15.94 6.14
C LEU A 68 34.39 -17.23 5.34
N ARG A 69 33.34 -18.04 5.43
CA ARG A 69 33.08 -19.16 4.52
C ARG A 69 31.70 -19.03 3.91
N VAL A 70 31.63 -19.27 2.60
CA VAL A 70 30.37 -19.37 1.86
C VAL A 70 30.37 -20.65 1.08
N ALA A 71 29.32 -21.45 1.26
CA ALA A 71 29.18 -22.75 0.61
C ALA A 71 27.80 -22.88 -0.02
N SER A 72 27.74 -23.42 -1.24
CA SER A 72 26.44 -23.76 -1.84
C SER A 72 25.86 -24.98 -1.14
N THR A 73 24.59 -24.92 -0.77
CA THR A 73 23.93 -25.99 -0.02
C THR A 73 22.58 -26.35 -0.65
N ARG A 74 22.14 -27.60 -0.43
CA ARG A 74 20.84 -28.09 -0.91
C ARG A 74 19.93 -28.38 0.25
N ILE A 75 18.82 -27.65 0.33
CA ILE A 75 17.75 -27.90 1.29
C ILE A 75 16.66 -28.75 0.62
N ALA A 76 16.64 -30.05 0.92
CA ALA A 76 15.79 -31.01 0.24
C ALA A 76 14.29 -30.66 0.30
N ALA A 77 13.82 -30.12 1.43
CA ALA A 77 12.42 -29.77 1.65
C ALA A 77 11.88 -28.67 0.72
N SER A 78 12.77 -27.88 0.10
CA SER A 78 12.42 -26.72 -0.72
C SER A 78 13.21 -26.68 -2.04
N ALA A 79 13.72 -27.83 -2.48
CA ALA A 79 14.59 -27.92 -3.65
C ALA A 79 13.84 -27.64 -4.96
N ASP A 80 12.56 -28.03 -5.02
CA ASP A 80 11.72 -27.91 -6.21
C ASP A 80 10.62 -26.83 -6.05
N ASP A 81 10.72 -25.99 -5.02
CA ASP A 81 9.78 -24.89 -4.79
C ASP A 81 10.04 -23.75 -5.79
N PRO A 82 9.08 -23.46 -6.69
CA PRO A 82 9.26 -22.50 -7.78
C PRO A 82 9.31 -21.04 -7.32
N THR A 83 8.96 -20.76 -6.06
CA THR A 83 9.04 -19.39 -5.51
C THR A 83 10.48 -18.95 -5.28
N PHE A 84 11.44 -19.87 -5.30
CA PHE A 84 12.84 -19.52 -5.14
C PHE A 84 13.58 -19.44 -6.46
N ALA A 85 14.37 -18.38 -6.63
CA ALA A 85 15.06 -18.06 -7.87
C ALA A 85 16.57 -17.95 -7.66
N SER A 86 17.15 -18.87 -6.88
CA SER A 86 18.60 -19.07 -6.77
C SER A 86 18.90 -20.36 -6.01
N ALA A 87 20.16 -20.81 -6.08
CA ALA A 87 20.72 -21.76 -5.13
C ALA A 87 20.68 -21.22 -3.68
N ALA A 88 20.72 -22.12 -2.70
CA ALA A 88 20.90 -21.74 -1.31
C ALA A 88 22.41 -21.66 -0.97
N PHE A 89 22.78 -20.66 -0.18
CA PHE A 89 24.15 -20.41 0.25
C PHE A 89 24.21 -20.35 1.76
N GLU A 90 24.99 -21.24 2.36
CA GLU A 90 25.39 -21.15 3.77
C GLU A 90 26.51 -20.12 3.88
N VAL A 91 26.30 -19.10 4.71
CA VAL A 91 27.27 -18.04 5.00
C VAL A 91 27.63 -18.16 6.48
N SER A 92 28.93 -18.26 6.79
CA SER A 92 29.43 -18.34 8.16
C SER A 92 30.63 -17.42 8.37
N LEU A 93 30.60 -16.63 9.43
CA LEU A 93 31.71 -15.85 9.98
C LEU A 93 32.09 -16.45 11.34
N THR A 94 33.32 -16.95 11.42
CA THR A 94 33.84 -17.60 12.64
C THR A 94 35.15 -16.94 13.05
N SER A 95 35.42 -16.85 14.34
CA SER A 95 36.68 -16.28 14.84
C SER A 95 37.87 -17.15 14.42
N ALA A 96 39.09 -16.63 14.54
CA ALA A 96 40.31 -17.39 14.24
C ALA A 96 40.43 -18.72 15.01
N ASN A 97 39.73 -18.86 16.14
CA ASN A 97 39.69 -20.08 16.96
C ASN A 97 38.49 -21.00 16.63
N GLY A 98 37.70 -20.67 15.61
CA GLY A 98 36.49 -21.40 15.20
C GLY A 98 35.25 -21.16 16.06
N GLY A 99 35.27 -20.17 16.95
CA GLY A 99 34.10 -19.76 17.77
C GLY A 99 33.28 -18.63 17.13
N ASP A 100 32.21 -18.22 17.81
CA ASP A 100 31.30 -17.16 17.34
C ASP A 100 31.99 -15.78 17.23
N VAL A 101 31.49 -14.95 16.31
CA VAL A 101 31.87 -13.54 16.14
C VAL A 101 30.61 -12.70 16.26
N SER A 102 30.66 -11.63 17.07
CA SER A 102 29.55 -10.68 17.17
C SER A 102 29.51 -9.76 15.95
N LEU A 103 28.28 -9.45 15.53
CA LEU A 103 28.01 -8.44 14.50
C LEU A 103 27.45 -7.20 15.17
N ASP A 104 28.23 -6.13 15.20
CA ASP A 104 27.82 -4.83 15.73
C ASP A 104 27.05 -4.02 14.69
N ARG A 105 27.19 -4.39 13.40
CA ARG A 105 26.42 -3.87 12.27
C ARG A 105 26.06 -5.01 11.32
N PRO A 106 24.93 -4.90 10.59
CA PRO A 106 24.53 -5.93 9.64
C PRO A 106 25.54 -6.07 8.50
N ILE A 107 25.79 -7.31 8.07
CA ILE A 107 26.46 -7.62 6.80
C ILE A 107 25.44 -7.55 5.66
N LYS A 108 25.91 -7.29 4.43
CA LYS A 108 25.08 -7.39 3.23
C LYS A 108 25.25 -8.74 2.56
N ILE A 109 24.14 -9.40 2.28
CA ILE A 109 24.05 -10.60 1.46
C ILE A 109 23.50 -10.19 0.11
N VAL A 110 24.29 -10.37 -0.94
CA VAL A 110 23.90 -10.02 -2.31
C VAL A 110 23.89 -11.27 -3.17
N LEU A 111 22.70 -11.68 -3.60
CA LEU A 111 22.50 -12.90 -4.37
C LEU A 111 21.99 -12.56 -5.76
N ARG A 112 22.55 -13.20 -6.79
CA ARG A 112 22.02 -13.14 -8.15
C ARG A 112 20.74 -13.97 -8.23
N ALA A 113 19.66 -13.38 -8.72
CA ALA A 113 18.45 -14.13 -9.03
C ALA A 113 18.60 -14.88 -10.36
N ASP A 114 17.92 -16.01 -10.54
CA ASP A 114 17.92 -16.80 -11.78
C ASP A 114 17.11 -16.11 -12.88
N GLN A 115 16.01 -15.45 -12.49
CA GLN A 115 15.22 -14.54 -13.33
C GLN A 115 14.92 -13.24 -12.58
N PRO A 116 14.69 -12.12 -13.29
CA PRO A 116 14.20 -10.90 -12.66
C PRO A 116 12.77 -11.09 -12.12
N PRO A 117 12.38 -10.41 -11.03
CA PRO A 117 10.99 -10.33 -10.61
C PRO A 117 10.17 -9.54 -11.65
N GLU A 118 8.96 -10.02 -11.93
CA GLU A 118 7.95 -9.30 -12.70
C GLU A 118 6.84 -8.87 -11.75
N HIS A 119 6.61 -7.56 -11.62
CA HIS A 119 5.55 -7.02 -10.75
C HIS A 119 4.20 -7.67 -11.06
N PRO A 120 3.41 -8.15 -10.07
CA PRO A 120 3.48 -7.86 -8.63
C PRO A 120 4.40 -8.77 -7.81
N THR A 121 5.35 -9.44 -8.44
CA THR A 121 6.38 -10.24 -7.77
C THR A 121 7.55 -9.37 -7.33
N LEU A 122 8.06 -9.63 -6.13
CA LEU A 122 9.16 -8.92 -5.49
C LEU A 122 10.36 -9.85 -5.31
N GLY A 123 11.56 -9.36 -5.61
CA GLY A 123 12.80 -10.07 -5.34
C GLY A 123 13.25 -9.83 -3.90
N GLU A 124 13.30 -10.89 -3.10
CA GLU A 124 13.61 -10.81 -1.66
C GLU A 124 14.67 -11.84 -1.26
N ILE A 125 15.42 -11.54 -0.19
CA ILE A 125 16.27 -12.52 0.48
C ILE A 125 15.42 -13.28 1.50
N SER A 126 15.46 -14.60 1.40
CA SER A 126 14.94 -15.52 2.40
C SER A 126 16.09 -16.16 3.16
N ARG A 127 15.91 -16.32 4.47
CA ARG A 127 16.81 -17.01 5.41
C ARG A 127 16.17 -18.32 5.87
N PHE A 128 16.94 -19.39 5.92
CA PHE A 128 16.50 -20.65 6.53
C PHE A 128 16.69 -20.60 8.06
N ASP A 129 15.64 -20.86 8.82
CA ASP A 129 15.61 -20.79 10.27
C ASP A 129 14.66 -21.86 10.84
N ALA A 130 15.13 -22.65 11.80
CA ALA A 130 14.34 -23.70 12.47
C ALA A 130 13.57 -24.68 11.53
N GLY A 131 14.10 -24.94 10.33
CA GLY A 131 13.47 -25.85 9.36
C GLY A 131 12.56 -25.16 8.33
N GLU A 132 12.40 -23.84 8.42
CA GLU A 132 11.52 -23.05 7.55
C GLU A 132 12.28 -21.90 6.87
N TRP A 133 11.81 -21.49 5.70
CA TRP A 133 12.28 -20.26 5.08
C TRP A 133 11.50 -19.07 5.63
N ARG A 134 12.23 -18.05 6.08
CA ARG A 134 11.69 -16.79 6.59
C ARG A 134 12.26 -15.65 5.79
N ARG A 135 11.44 -14.64 5.52
CA ARG A 135 11.88 -13.41 4.86
C ARG A 135 12.91 -12.69 5.72
N VAL A 136 13.90 -12.07 5.09
CA VAL A 136 14.75 -11.09 5.75
C VAL A 136 14.02 -9.74 5.73
N GLU A 137 13.88 -9.12 6.89
CA GLU A 137 13.32 -7.77 7.03
C GLU A 137 14.23 -6.79 6.29
N GLY A 138 13.77 -6.29 5.15
CA GLY A 138 14.55 -5.47 4.23
C GLY A 138 15.23 -6.28 3.12
N SER A 139 14.73 -6.12 1.90
CA SER A 139 15.39 -6.54 0.67
C SER A 139 15.31 -5.42 -0.36
N PHE A 140 16.36 -5.28 -1.16
CA PHE A 140 16.43 -4.32 -2.26
C PHE A 140 16.86 -5.05 -3.53
N TYR A 141 16.09 -4.90 -4.60
CA TYR A 141 16.40 -5.53 -5.89
C TYR A 141 17.11 -4.54 -6.83
N ARG A 142 18.28 -4.95 -7.31
CA ARG A 142 19.07 -4.26 -8.33
C ARG A 142 18.67 -4.75 -9.72
N ASN A 143 17.98 -3.90 -10.46
CA ASN A 143 17.58 -4.15 -11.85
C ASN A 143 18.81 -4.31 -12.76
N SER A 144 19.83 -3.47 -12.60
CA SER A 144 20.99 -3.41 -13.49
C SER A 144 21.81 -4.71 -13.53
N SER A 145 21.76 -5.49 -12.45
CA SER A 145 22.60 -6.66 -12.23
C SER A 145 21.83 -7.94 -11.88
N GLN A 146 20.50 -7.87 -11.82
CA GLN A 146 19.63 -8.99 -11.43
C GLN A 146 20.02 -9.57 -10.07
N ARG A 147 20.19 -8.70 -9.07
CA ARG A 147 20.63 -9.09 -7.72
C ARG A 147 19.67 -8.60 -6.66
N VAL A 148 19.44 -9.43 -5.65
CA VAL A 148 18.76 -9.00 -4.43
C VAL A 148 19.82 -8.76 -3.35
N VAL A 149 19.70 -7.63 -2.67
CA VAL A 149 20.48 -7.24 -1.49
C VAL A 149 19.61 -7.44 -0.26
N GLY A 150 20.13 -8.09 0.77
CA GLY A 150 19.51 -8.17 2.09
C GLY A 150 20.53 -7.89 3.20
N LEU A 151 20.05 -7.44 4.35
CA LEU A 151 20.88 -7.17 5.53
C LEU A 151 20.77 -8.30 6.54
N SER A 152 21.87 -8.64 7.22
CA SER A 152 21.88 -9.71 8.22
C SER A 152 22.74 -9.39 9.43
N ASN A 153 22.15 -9.58 10.62
CA ASN A 153 22.85 -9.59 11.90
C ASN A 153 23.16 -11.03 12.36
N ARG A 154 23.18 -12.01 11.45
CA ARG A 154 23.53 -13.41 11.74
C ARG A 154 24.94 -13.69 11.26
N SER A 155 25.79 -14.17 12.16
CA SER A 155 27.13 -14.66 11.85
C SER A 155 27.10 -15.99 11.09
N GLN A 156 26.05 -16.80 11.26
CA GLN A 156 25.83 -18.03 10.50
C GLN A 156 24.35 -18.17 10.11
N ALA A 157 24.10 -18.38 8.81
CA ALA A 157 22.76 -18.66 8.29
C ALA A 157 22.81 -19.11 6.82
N ILE A 158 21.69 -19.65 6.33
CA ILE A 158 21.52 -20.05 4.94
C ILE A 158 20.57 -19.06 4.26
N TYR A 159 20.97 -18.56 3.10
CA TYR A 159 20.23 -17.55 2.34
C TYR A 159 19.92 -18.03 0.92
N ARG A 160 18.82 -17.51 0.36
CA ARG A 160 18.49 -17.62 -1.06
C ARG A 160 17.58 -16.48 -1.50
N VAL A 161 17.53 -16.22 -2.80
CA VAL A 161 16.51 -15.37 -3.42
C VAL A 161 15.16 -16.09 -3.48
N SER A 162 14.12 -15.40 -3.01
CA SER A 162 12.71 -15.72 -3.20
C SER A 162 12.05 -14.65 -4.05
N LEU A 163 11.18 -15.08 -4.96
CA LEU A 163 10.27 -14.26 -5.75
C LEU A 163 8.88 -14.34 -5.12
N ARG A 164 8.55 -13.35 -4.30
CA ARG A 164 7.27 -13.29 -3.59
C ARG A 164 6.26 -12.49 -4.38
N THR A 165 5.17 -13.11 -4.78
CA THR A 165 4.04 -12.40 -5.39
C THR A 165 3.19 -11.74 -4.30
N LEU A 166 2.92 -10.44 -4.41
CA LEU A 166 1.94 -9.75 -3.56
C LEU A 166 0.58 -10.43 -3.69
N GLN A 167 -0.09 -10.64 -2.55
CA GLN A 167 -1.33 -11.41 -2.51
C GLN A 167 -2.52 -10.53 -2.90
N ALA A 168 -3.42 -11.09 -3.70
CA ALA A 168 -4.64 -10.45 -4.13
C ALA A 168 -5.80 -11.44 -4.20
N THR A 169 -7.00 -10.96 -3.85
CA THR A 169 -8.26 -11.69 -4.01
C THR A 169 -8.71 -11.66 -5.47
N GLN A 170 -9.31 -12.75 -5.94
CA GLN A 170 -9.85 -12.88 -7.30
C GLN A 170 -11.25 -13.50 -7.25
N GLY A 171 -11.98 -13.43 -8.37
CA GLY A 171 -13.29 -14.06 -8.55
C GLY A 171 -14.45 -13.07 -8.60
N ASP A 172 -15.68 -13.59 -8.70
CA ASP A 172 -16.88 -12.79 -8.99
C ASP A 172 -17.18 -11.71 -7.93
N ALA A 173 -16.83 -11.97 -6.67
CA ALA A 173 -16.99 -10.99 -5.58
C ALA A 173 -16.19 -9.69 -5.84
N VAL A 174 -15.02 -9.78 -6.48
CA VAL A 174 -14.21 -8.61 -6.84
C VAL A 174 -14.96 -7.74 -7.86
N ALA A 175 -15.59 -8.36 -8.86
CA ALA A 175 -16.34 -7.63 -9.88
C ALA A 175 -17.60 -6.97 -9.28
N ARG A 176 -18.32 -7.68 -8.41
CA ARG A 176 -19.48 -7.12 -7.70
C ARG A 176 -19.07 -5.99 -6.75
N GLY A 177 -17.98 -6.16 -6.02
CA GLY A 177 -17.43 -5.13 -5.13
C GLY A 177 -17.02 -3.86 -5.87
N ARG A 178 -16.43 -3.99 -7.06
CA ARG A 178 -16.16 -2.85 -7.94
C ARG A 178 -17.44 -2.12 -8.33
N SER A 179 -18.50 -2.85 -8.70
CA SER A 179 -19.80 -2.24 -8.99
C SER A 179 -20.38 -1.52 -7.76
N VAL A 180 -20.30 -2.15 -6.58
CA VAL A 180 -20.73 -1.52 -5.33
C VAL A 180 -19.99 -0.20 -5.10
N LEU A 181 -18.66 -0.19 -5.15
CA LEU A 181 -17.83 1.00 -5.00
C LEU A 181 -18.21 2.13 -5.98
N MET A 182 -18.46 1.76 -7.24
CA MET A 182 -18.68 2.70 -8.33
C MET A 182 -20.10 3.24 -8.39
N GLU A 183 -21.09 2.45 -7.99
CA GLU A 183 -22.49 2.65 -8.38
C GLU A 183 -23.46 2.82 -7.22
N GLU A 184 -23.14 2.30 -6.04
CA GLU A 184 -24.04 2.33 -4.90
C GLU A 184 -23.85 3.60 -4.08
N THR A 185 -24.92 4.39 -3.97
CA THR A 185 -25.03 5.52 -3.04
C THR A 185 -25.59 5.08 -1.69
N PHE A 186 -26.17 3.88 -1.64
CA PHE A 186 -26.98 3.30 -0.57
C PHE A 186 -27.98 4.26 0.08
N GLY A 187 -28.51 5.23 -0.68
CA GLY A 187 -29.55 6.14 -0.20
C GLY A 187 -29.06 7.42 0.48
N ASN A 188 -27.75 7.72 0.46
CA ASN A 188 -27.22 8.98 0.99
C ASN A 188 -27.70 10.24 0.26
N GLU A 189 -28.48 10.10 -0.81
CA GLU A 189 -29.25 11.17 -1.42
C GLU A 189 -30.19 11.86 -0.42
N ALA A 190 -30.62 11.16 0.64
CA ALA A 190 -31.40 11.75 1.74
C ALA A 190 -30.66 12.90 2.42
N PHE A 191 -29.36 12.75 2.62
CA PHE A 191 -28.54 13.81 3.15
C PHE A 191 -28.07 14.73 2.03
N PHE A 192 -27.21 14.22 1.13
CA PHE A 192 -26.54 15.02 0.10
C PHE A 192 -27.53 15.75 -0.83
N GLY A 193 -28.60 15.06 -1.22
CA GLY A 193 -29.65 15.62 -2.05
C GLY A 193 -30.60 16.52 -1.29
N ASP A 194 -31.31 15.99 -0.29
CA ASP A 194 -32.47 16.66 0.31
C ASP A 194 -32.08 17.69 1.38
N VAL A 195 -31.03 17.43 2.16
CA VAL A 195 -30.59 18.34 3.22
C VAL A 195 -29.64 19.39 2.67
N ILE A 196 -28.55 18.97 2.01
CA ILE A 196 -27.48 19.91 1.59
C ILE A 196 -27.84 20.60 0.27
N GLY A 197 -28.68 19.99 -0.56
CA GLY A 197 -29.06 20.52 -1.86
C GLY A 197 -27.99 20.32 -2.94
N LEU A 198 -27.24 19.22 -2.90
CA LEU A 198 -26.15 18.93 -3.84
C LEU A 198 -26.61 19.03 -5.31
N HIS A 199 -27.79 18.49 -5.63
CA HIS A 199 -28.36 18.55 -6.98
C HIS A 199 -28.54 19.99 -7.50
N THR A 200 -28.89 20.93 -6.62
CA THR A 200 -29.06 22.35 -7.00
C THR A 200 -27.71 22.99 -7.35
N LEU A 201 -26.64 22.62 -6.64
CA LEU A 201 -25.28 23.05 -6.97
C LEU A 201 -24.85 22.46 -8.32
N LEU A 202 -25.03 21.14 -8.49
CA LEU A 202 -24.61 20.42 -9.70
C LEU A 202 -25.33 20.90 -10.97
N ASP A 203 -26.57 21.38 -10.86
CA ASP A 203 -27.31 21.94 -12.00
C ASP A 203 -26.69 23.23 -12.56
N ASN A 204 -25.80 23.88 -11.81
CA ASN A 204 -25.22 25.17 -12.15
C ASN A 204 -23.69 25.14 -12.34
N VAL A 205 -23.03 23.99 -12.11
CA VAL A 205 -21.58 23.87 -12.25
C VAL A 205 -21.19 23.53 -13.69
N THR A 206 -20.17 24.21 -14.23
CA THR A 206 -19.62 23.89 -15.55
C THR A 206 -18.68 22.68 -15.48
N PRO A 207 -18.44 21.95 -16.59
CA PRO A 207 -17.43 20.90 -16.59
C PRO A 207 -16.03 21.38 -16.20
N ALA A 208 -15.65 22.59 -16.63
CA ALA A 208 -14.36 23.18 -16.30
C ALA A 208 -14.20 23.43 -14.79
N ASP A 209 -15.22 24.00 -14.14
CA ASP A 209 -15.20 24.25 -12.70
C ASP A 209 -15.20 22.94 -11.91
N ALA A 210 -15.98 21.94 -12.34
CA ALA A 210 -16.00 20.63 -11.70
C ALA A 210 -14.62 19.95 -11.77
N VAL A 211 -13.98 19.95 -12.94
CA VAL A 211 -12.63 19.42 -13.14
C VAL A 211 -11.60 20.19 -12.31
N ALA A 212 -11.73 21.51 -12.18
CA ALA A 212 -10.85 22.33 -11.35
C ALA A 212 -10.95 21.96 -9.85
N LEU A 213 -12.11 21.46 -9.40
CA LEU A 213 -12.33 20.91 -8.06
C LEU A 213 -11.97 19.43 -7.95
N GLY A 214 -11.27 18.86 -8.94
CA GLY A 214 -10.75 17.49 -8.90
C GLY A 214 -11.74 16.39 -9.24
N VAL A 215 -12.89 16.75 -9.82
CA VAL A 215 -13.85 15.78 -10.37
C VAL A 215 -13.23 15.04 -11.55
N GLN A 216 -13.52 13.74 -11.63
CA GLN A 216 -13.03 12.83 -12.67
C GLN A 216 -14.21 12.40 -13.55
N VAL A 217 -13.99 12.23 -14.86
CA VAL A 217 -15.06 11.88 -15.82
C VAL A 217 -14.70 10.62 -16.60
N ASP A 218 -15.58 9.62 -16.53
CA ASP A 218 -15.51 8.38 -17.30
C ASP A 218 -15.85 8.65 -18.77
N ILE A 219 -14.83 8.56 -19.64
CA ILE A 219 -15.02 8.77 -21.08
C ILE A 219 -15.87 7.68 -21.73
N GLY A 220 -15.85 6.46 -21.19
CA GLY A 220 -16.55 5.30 -21.72
C GLY A 220 -18.07 5.37 -21.52
N ARG A 221 -18.53 6.26 -20.63
CA ARG A 221 -19.94 6.55 -20.39
C ARG A 221 -20.48 7.74 -21.18
N LEU A 222 -19.62 8.46 -21.91
CA LEU A 222 -20.06 9.65 -22.65
C LEU A 222 -20.85 9.28 -23.91
N PRO A 223 -21.91 10.04 -24.25
CA PRO A 223 -22.54 9.95 -25.55
C PRO A 223 -21.54 10.23 -26.67
N GLN A 224 -21.65 9.51 -27.79
CA GLN A 224 -20.75 9.69 -28.95
C GLN A 224 -20.71 11.15 -29.44
N SER A 225 -21.81 11.88 -29.34
CA SER A 225 -21.85 13.31 -29.72
C SER A 225 -20.92 14.18 -28.88
N VAL A 226 -20.75 13.87 -27.59
CA VAL A 226 -19.82 14.58 -26.70
C VAL A 226 -18.38 14.19 -27.04
N ILE A 227 -18.12 12.90 -27.31
CA ILE A 227 -16.80 12.41 -27.73
C ILE A 227 -16.37 13.07 -29.04
N ASP A 228 -17.25 13.10 -30.05
CA ASP A 228 -17.00 13.71 -31.35
C ASP A 228 -16.73 15.22 -31.22
N LEU A 229 -17.49 15.90 -30.36
CA LEU A 229 -17.27 17.32 -30.05
C LEU A 229 -15.87 17.54 -29.44
N MET A 230 -15.51 16.78 -28.41
CA MET A 230 -14.25 16.95 -27.69
C MET A 230 -13.02 16.54 -28.50
N THR A 231 -13.15 15.57 -29.40
CA THR A 231 -12.07 15.09 -30.29
C THR A 231 -12.01 15.82 -31.64
N GLY A 232 -13.05 16.59 -32.00
CA GLY A 232 -13.13 17.36 -33.24
C GLY A 232 -12.14 18.53 -33.32
N SER A 233 -12.18 19.28 -34.43
CA SER A 233 -11.26 20.41 -34.68
C SER A 233 -11.81 21.79 -34.27
N ASP A 234 -13.09 21.88 -33.90
CA ASP A 234 -13.71 23.15 -33.51
C ASP A 234 -13.38 23.47 -32.04
N LEU A 235 -12.30 24.21 -31.83
CA LEU A 235 -11.81 24.56 -30.49
C LEU A 235 -12.80 25.44 -29.72
N ALA A 236 -13.50 26.35 -30.41
CA ALA A 236 -14.46 27.24 -29.78
C ALA A 236 -15.70 26.48 -29.27
N ALA A 237 -16.16 25.47 -30.02
CA ALA A 237 -17.26 24.61 -29.58
C ALA A 237 -16.89 23.78 -28.33
N LYS A 238 -15.63 23.33 -28.22
CA LYS A 238 -15.14 22.64 -27.02
C LYS A 238 -15.12 23.55 -25.79
N ASP A 239 -14.54 24.75 -25.94
CA ASP A 239 -14.49 25.71 -24.84
C ASP A 239 -15.89 26.10 -24.38
N ALA A 240 -16.82 26.29 -25.32
CA ALA A 240 -18.22 26.55 -25.02
C ALA A 240 -18.86 25.40 -24.23
N ALA A 241 -18.64 24.14 -24.65
CA ALA A 241 -19.18 22.98 -23.94
C ALA A 241 -18.59 22.82 -22.54
N LEU A 242 -17.28 23.04 -22.36
CA LEU A 242 -16.61 23.02 -21.05
C LEU A 242 -17.08 24.14 -20.12
N SER A 243 -17.64 25.22 -20.67
CA SER A 243 -18.15 26.37 -19.93
C SER A 243 -19.68 26.36 -19.76
N ASP A 244 -20.37 25.33 -20.24
CA ASP A 244 -21.84 25.23 -20.20
C ASP A 244 -22.30 24.21 -19.13
N PRO A 245 -23.03 24.63 -18.09
CA PRO A 245 -23.61 23.71 -17.10
C PRO A 245 -24.54 22.66 -17.70
N ALA A 246 -25.14 22.91 -18.86
CA ALA A 246 -25.93 21.90 -19.56
C ALA A 246 -25.08 20.67 -19.95
N THR A 247 -23.79 20.86 -20.24
CA THR A 247 -22.87 19.76 -20.49
C THR A 247 -22.71 18.90 -19.22
N THR A 248 -22.55 19.51 -18.04
CA THR A 248 -22.48 18.76 -16.77
C THR A 248 -23.72 17.90 -16.55
N ARG A 249 -24.92 18.41 -16.83
CA ARG A 249 -26.15 17.62 -16.78
C ARG A 249 -26.09 16.41 -17.71
N VAL A 250 -25.60 16.57 -18.94
CA VAL A 250 -25.40 15.44 -19.87
C VAL A 250 -24.41 14.42 -19.31
N LEU A 251 -23.32 14.85 -18.68
CA LEU A 251 -22.36 13.94 -18.03
C LEU A 251 -23.05 13.12 -16.93
N LEU A 252 -23.82 13.79 -16.07
CA LEU A 252 -24.53 13.17 -14.94
C LEU A 252 -25.67 12.24 -15.39
N GLN A 253 -26.42 12.61 -16.44
CA GLN A 253 -27.46 11.75 -17.03
C GLN A 253 -26.93 10.44 -17.60
N ASN A 254 -25.64 10.38 -17.91
CA ASN A 254 -24.96 9.18 -18.40
C ASN A 254 -24.09 8.52 -17.32
N ASP A 255 -24.22 8.94 -16.05
CA ASP A 255 -23.41 8.46 -14.93
C ASP A 255 -21.88 8.54 -15.19
N ALA A 256 -21.45 9.52 -15.99
CA ALA A 256 -20.06 9.68 -16.40
C ALA A 256 -19.21 10.43 -15.37
N VAL A 257 -19.83 11.18 -14.46
CA VAL A 257 -19.11 11.80 -13.35
C VAL A 257 -18.79 10.73 -12.30
N ILE A 258 -17.50 10.44 -12.11
CA ILE A 258 -17.04 9.44 -11.14
C ILE A 258 -17.51 9.85 -9.75
N GLY A 259 -18.15 8.92 -9.04
CA GLY A 259 -18.54 9.17 -7.66
C GLY A 259 -19.91 9.81 -7.45
N VAL A 260 -20.59 10.28 -8.50
CA VAL A 260 -21.88 10.98 -8.37
C VAL A 260 -22.99 10.20 -9.06
N ARG A 261 -24.16 10.10 -8.40
CA ARG A 261 -25.39 9.56 -8.99
C ARG A 261 -26.50 10.58 -8.89
N ALA A 262 -26.99 11.02 -10.04
CA ALA A 262 -28.02 12.03 -10.14
C ALA A 262 -29.35 11.41 -10.56
N GLN A 263 -30.44 11.88 -9.96
CA GLN A 263 -31.80 11.50 -10.31
C GLN A 263 -32.48 12.68 -11.01
N PHE A 264 -33.23 12.38 -12.07
CA PHE A 264 -33.88 13.38 -12.91
C PHE A 264 -35.39 13.15 -12.96
N ASP A 265 -36.16 14.23 -13.07
CA ASP A 265 -37.59 14.16 -13.34
C ASP A 265 -37.89 13.92 -14.83
N GLY A 266 -39.18 13.83 -15.17
CA GLY A 266 -39.63 13.62 -16.55
C GLY A 266 -39.36 14.80 -17.50
N ASP A 267 -39.05 15.98 -16.97
CA ASP A 267 -38.70 17.19 -17.72
C ASP A 267 -37.18 17.34 -17.88
N GLY A 268 -36.40 16.44 -17.26
CA GLY A 268 -34.94 16.40 -17.33
C GLY A 268 -34.23 17.28 -16.32
N ASN A 269 -34.94 17.80 -15.31
CA ASN A 269 -34.33 18.56 -14.20
C ASN A 269 -33.77 17.60 -13.16
N MET A 270 -32.64 17.94 -12.56
CA MET A 270 -32.08 17.15 -11.47
C MET A 270 -32.88 17.38 -10.19
N ILE A 271 -33.39 16.30 -9.61
CA ILE A 271 -34.21 16.37 -8.40
C ILE A 271 -33.47 15.89 -7.15
N ARG A 272 -32.40 15.12 -7.34
CA ARG A 272 -31.62 14.55 -6.25
C ARG A 272 -30.24 14.10 -6.73
N ALA A 273 -29.26 14.09 -5.84
CA ALA A 273 -27.95 13.56 -6.12
C ALA A 273 -27.34 12.92 -4.87
N GLY A 274 -26.62 11.82 -5.06
CA GLY A 274 -25.93 11.08 -4.03
C GLY A 274 -24.49 10.78 -4.45
N LEU A 275 -23.71 10.31 -3.50
CA LEU A 275 -22.28 10.08 -3.66
C LEU A 275 -21.94 8.61 -3.46
N THR A 276 -20.91 8.12 -4.15
CA THR A 276 -20.38 6.75 -4.01
C THR A 276 -18.93 6.81 -3.54
N CYS A 277 -18.39 5.69 -3.07
CA CYS A 277 -17.00 5.58 -2.63
C CYS A 277 -15.99 5.98 -3.74
N ALA A 278 -16.37 5.81 -5.01
CA ALA A 278 -15.52 6.12 -6.15
C ALA A 278 -15.12 7.60 -6.25
N LEU A 279 -15.89 8.54 -5.67
CA LEU A 279 -15.57 9.97 -5.70
C LEU A 279 -14.15 10.26 -5.18
N CYS A 280 -13.79 9.58 -4.09
CA CYS A 280 -12.54 9.73 -3.37
C CYS A 280 -11.48 8.71 -3.76
N HIS A 281 -11.90 7.54 -4.26
CA HIS A 281 -11.01 6.38 -4.44
C HIS A 281 -10.75 5.98 -5.90
N VAL A 282 -11.33 6.67 -6.88
CA VAL A 282 -11.14 6.35 -8.31
C VAL A 282 -10.68 7.58 -9.07
N ASN A 283 -9.59 7.41 -9.81
CA ASN A 283 -9.12 8.36 -10.81
C ASN A 283 -9.44 7.86 -12.22
N VAL A 284 -9.33 8.72 -13.22
CA VAL A 284 -9.32 8.31 -14.63
C VAL A 284 -7.95 8.55 -15.24
N ALA A 285 -7.61 7.80 -16.30
CA ALA A 285 -6.44 8.10 -17.12
C ALA A 285 -6.67 9.44 -17.83
N PRO A 286 -5.89 10.51 -17.55
CA PRO A 286 -6.15 11.81 -18.15
C PRO A 286 -5.94 11.78 -19.67
N THR A 287 -6.78 12.51 -20.41
CA THR A 287 -6.68 12.62 -21.87
C THR A 287 -6.25 14.04 -22.26
N GLU A 288 -5.34 14.15 -23.23
CA GLU A 288 -4.97 15.44 -23.82
C GLU A 288 -6.05 15.92 -24.80
N PHE A 289 -6.57 17.12 -24.59
CA PHE A 289 -7.48 17.79 -25.52
C PHE A 289 -6.86 19.07 -26.06
N GLN A 290 -7.08 19.34 -27.34
CA GLN A 290 -6.79 20.64 -27.93
C GLN A 290 -7.96 21.59 -27.67
N LEU A 291 -7.68 22.69 -26.97
CA LEU A 291 -8.59 23.78 -26.62
C LEU A 291 -8.10 25.09 -27.25
N SER A 292 -8.88 26.19 -27.22
CA SER A 292 -8.39 27.45 -27.81
C SER A 292 -7.18 28.04 -27.07
N ALA A 293 -7.03 27.71 -25.78
CA ALA A 293 -5.87 28.10 -24.96
C ALA A 293 -4.63 27.23 -25.20
N GLY A 294 -4.76 26.12 -25.95
CA GLY A 294 -3.70 25.15 -26.22
C GLY A 294 -4.07 23.73 -25.79
N ALA A 295 -3.08 22.83 -25.84
CA ALA A 295 -3.22 21.46 -25.37
C ALA A 295 -3.36 21.42 -23.84
N ALA A 296 -4.32 20.68 -23.31
CA ALA A 296 -4.56 20.51 -21.88
C ALA A 296 -4.84 19.05 -21.54
N MET A 297 -4.18 18.54 -20.49
CA MET A 297 -4.51 17.24 -19.89
C MET A 297 -5.73 17.42 -18.98
N LEU A 298 -6.86 16.83 -19.36
CA LEU A 298 -8.08 16.85 -18.54
C LEU A 298 -8.29 15.48 -17.88
N PRO A 299 -8.84 15.41 -16.65
CA PRO A 299 -9.21 14.17 -15.98
C PRO A 299 -10.52 13.60 -16.57
N ILE A 300 -10.48 13.35 -17.88
CA ILE A 300 -11.54 12.71 -18.66
C ILE A 300 -10.88 11.51 -19.34
N GLY A 301 -11.34 10.30 -19.03
CA GLY A 301 -10.74 9.08 -19.58
C GLY A 301 -11.26 7.82 -18.95
N GLU A 302 -10.57 6.70 -19.22
CA GLU A 302 -10.95 5.39 -18.68
C GLU A 302 -10.66 5.33 -17.17
N PRO A 303 -11.61 4.89 -16.33
CA PRO A 303 -11.40 4.74 -14.90
C PRO A 303 -10.26 3.78 -14.56
N GLN A 304 -9.43 4.16 -13.60
CA GLN A 304 -8.31 3.37 -13.08
C GLN A 304 -8.69 2.76 -11.73
N PHE A 305 -8.49 1.45 -11.60
CA PHE A 305 -8.73 0.68 -10.37
C PHE A 305 -7.40 0.18 -9.79
N ASP A 306 -6.44 1.09 -9.72
CA ASP A 306 -5.06 0.85 -9.28
C ASP A 306 -4.85 1.13 -7.78
N GLY A 307 -5.90 1.56 -7.07
CA GLY A 307 -5.87 1.88 -5.65
C GLY A 307 -5.29 3.25 -5.32
N ILE A 308 -4.91 4.05 -6.33
CA ILE A 308 -4.44 5.43 -6.12
C ILE A 308 -5.67 6.32 -5.85
N PRO A 309 -5.74 6.98 -4.68
CA PRO A 309 -6.89 7.81 -4.32
C PRO A 309 -6.94 9.10 -5.15
N ASN A 310 -8.13 9.69 -5.28
CA ASN A 310 -8.30 11.00 -5.89
C ASN A 310 -7.83 12.09 -4.91
N SER A 311 -6.54 12.44 -4.97
CA SER A 311 -5.96 13.50 -4.12
C SER A 311 -6.31 14.92 -4.57
N ARG A 312 -7.08 15.07 -5.66
CA ARG A 312 -7.48 16.37 -6.21
C ARG A 312 -8.89 16.79 -5.83
N ILE A 313 -9.75 15.85 -5.39
CA ILE A 313 -11.15 16.17 -5.07
C ILE A 313 -11.20 17.16 -3.91
N ASP A 314 -11.71 18.37 -4.15
CA ASP A 314 -11.89 19.38 -3.11
C ASP A 314 -13.30 19.28 -2.52
N ALA A 315 -13.52 18.21 -1.76
CA ALA A 315 -14.80 17.92 -1.14
C ALA A 315 -15.27 19.04 -0.21
N GLY A 316 -14.35 19.64 0.55
CA GLY A 316 -14.63 20.77 1.42
C GLY A 316 -15.17 21.98 0.65
N THR A 317 -14.50 22.39 -0.43
CA THR A 317 -15.00 23.48 -1.28
C THR A 317 -16.34 23.12 -1.91
N ILE A 318 -16.52 21.90 -2.43
CA ILE A 318 -17.80 21.46 -3.02
C ILE A 318 -18.94 21.57 -2.00
N LEU A 319 -18.76 21.03 -0.80
CA LEU A 319 -19.76 21.13 0.27
C LEU A 319 -20.02 22.57 0.67
N SER A 320 -18.99 23.41 0.72
CA SER A 320 -19.12 24.83 1.08
C SER A 320 -20.04 25.59 0.13
N LEU A 321 -20.11 25.20 -1.15
CA LEU A 321 -20.89 25.87 -2.21
C LEU A 321 -22.35 25.42 -2.26
N THR A 322 -22.74 24.42 -1.46
CA THR A 322 -24.11 23.91 -1.44
C THR A 322 -25.09 24.95 -0.88
N PRO A 323 -26.36 24.96 -1.35
CA PRO A 323 -27.37 25.90 -0.85
C PRO A 323 -27.55 25.85 0.66
N PHE A 324 -27.46 24.68 1.28
CA PHE A 324 -27.58 24.56 2.73
C PHE A 324 -26.52 25.38 3.45
N VAL A 325 -25.24 25.15 3.14
CA VAL A 325 -24.13 25.86 3.79
C VAL A 325 -24.20 27.37 3.53
N GLN A 326 -24.52 27.76 2.30
CA GLN A 326 -24.65 29.17 1.93
C GLN A 326 -25.79 29.89 2.66
N ASN A 327 -26.78 29.16 3.20
CA ASN A 327 -27.96 29.72 3.87
C ASN A 327 -28.01 29.48 5.38
N LEU A 328 -26.93 29.00 6.02
CA LEU A 328 -26.88 28.76 7.47
C LEU A 328 -27.02 30.04 8.32
N GLY A 329 -26.75 31.21 7.75
CA GLY A 329 -26.85 32.49 8.47
C GLY A 329 -25.75 32.69 9.53
N ASP A 330 -24.69 31.89 9.49
CA ASP A 330 -23.55 31.91 10.41
C ASP A 330 -22.42 32.89 9.99
N GLY A 331 -22.70 33.74 9.01
CA GLY A 331 -21.72 34.67 8.44
C GLY A 331 -20.63 34.02 7.57
N GLY A 332 -20.83 32.77 7.13
CA GLY A 332 -19.88 32.03 6.29
C GLY A 332 -18.82 31.26 7.08
N ALA A 333 -18.99 31.12 8.39
CA ALA A 333 -18.04 30.40 9.25
C ALA A 333 -17.89 28.93 8.84
N THR A 334 -19.01 28.23 8.62
CA THR A 334 -19.02 26.84 8.17
C THR A 334 -18.37 26.68 6.80
N ALA A 335 -18.67 27.58 5.86
CA ALA A 335 -18.05 27.58 4.54
C ALA A 335 -16.52 27.73 4.62
N ALA A 336 -16.03 28.63 5.47
CA ALA A 336 -14.59 28.83 5.68
C ALA A 336 -13.90 27.60 6.31
N VAL A 337 -14.58 26.92 7.25
CA VAL A 337 -14.08 25.67 7.83
C VAL A 337 -13.98 24.58 6.77
N LEU A 338 -15.03 24.36 5.98
CA LEU A 338 -15.03 23.36 4.91
C LEU A 338 -13.93 23.65 3.86
N GLN A 339 -13.80 24.90 3.43
CA GLN A 339 -12.76 25.32 2.48
C GLN A 339 -11.33 25.19 3.03
N SER A 340 -11.16 25.12 4.35
CA SER A 340 -9.84 24.93 4.98
C SER A 340 -9.30 23.51 4.84
N TRP A 341 -10.13 22.53 4.44
CA TRP A 341 -9.70 21.14 4.30
C TRP A 341 -8.71 20.96 3.14
N GLY A 342 -8.95 21.68 2.05
CA GLY A 342 -8.17 21.58 0.82
C GLY A 342 -8.39 20.27 0.04
N PRO A 343 -7.79 20.17 -1.16
CA PRO A 343 -7.96 19.02 -2.05
C PRO A 343 -7.49 17.70 -1.46
N GLY A 344 -8.24 16.63 -1.72
CA GLY A 344 -7.95 15.25 -1.32
C GLY A 344 -8.24 14.93 0.14
N ASN A 345 -8.65 15.93 0.92
CA ASN A 345 -8.88 15.85 2.35
C ASN A 345 -10.37 15.88 2.69
N PHE A 346 -10.75 15.14 3.73
CA PHE A 346 -12.11 15.10 4.26
C PHE A 346 -12.04 14.97 5.79
N ASP A 347 -12.88 15.73 6.52
CA ASP A 347 -13.08 15.47 7.95
C ASP A 347 -14.39 14.75 8.17
N ILE A 348 -14.23 13.48 8.53
CA ILE A 348 -15.29 12.52 8.76
C ILE A 348 -16.27 12.93 9.86
N ARG A 349 -15.84 13.74 10.82
CA ARG A 349 -16.60 14.10 12.02
C ARG A 349 -17.34 15.42 11.91
N ALA A 350 -16.99 16.24 10.94
CA ALA A 350 -17.39 17.65 10.88
C ALA A 350 -18.86 17.88 10.47
N LEU A 351 -19.67 16.83 10.44
CA LEU A 351 -21.04 16.88 9.95
C LEU A 351 -22.00 16.94 11.15
N PRO A 352 -23.01 17.83 11.11
CA PRO A 352 -23.66 18.38 12.31
C PRO A 352 -24.45 17.39 13.17
N ASP A 353 -24.87 16.27 12.61
CA ASP A 353 -25.62 15.19 13.27
C ASP A 353 -24.78 13.91 13.47
N ASN A 354 -23.49 13.93 13.15
CA ASN A 354 -22.61 12.79 13.34
C ASN A 354 -22.29 12.60 14.84
N ALA A 355 -22.53 11.38 15.36
CA ALA A 355 -22.23 11.02 16.75
C ALA A 355 -20.73 11.09 17.10
N LEU A 356 -19.84 11.13 16.10
CA LEU A 356 -18.40 11.29 16.27
C LEU A 356 -17.93 12.76 16.23
N GLU A 357 -18.81 13.73 15.98
CA GLU A 357 -18.46 15.16 15.99
C GLU A 357 -17.86 15.56 17.36
N ASP A 358 -16.64 16.06 17.33
CA ASP A 358 -15.83 16.40 18.51
C ASP A 358 -15.45 17.89 18.60
N GLY A 359 -15.91 18.69 17.64
CA GLY A 359 -15.65 20.13 17.53
C GLY A 359 -14.25 20.47 17.03
N VAL A 360 -13.49 19.50 16.52
CA VAL A 360 -12.10 19.69 16.09
C VAL A 360 -11.93 19.39 14.61
N VAL A 361 -11.52 20.42 13.85
CA VAL A 361 -11.25 20.31 12.42
C VAL A 361 -9.88 19.67 12.20
N ASN A 362 -9.84 18.40 11.82
CA ASN A 362 -8.64 17.66 11.44
C ASN A 362 -8.92 16.77 10.22
N PRO A 363 -9.04 17.37 9.03
CA PRO A 363 -9.32 16.63 7.82
C PRO A 363 -8.11 15.76 7.45
N THR A 364 -8.37 14.55 7.00
CA THR A 364 -7.34 13.61 6.57
C THR A 364 -7.50 13.29 5.09
N ASN A 365 -6.38 12.98 4.43
CA ASN A 365 -6.42 12.56 3.04
C ASN A 365 -6.91 11.12 2.90
N ASN A 366 -7.34 10.75 1.70
CA ASN A 366 -7.76 9.39 1.39
C ASN A 366 -6.53 8.46 1.32
N PRO A 367 -6.46 7.37 2.11
CA PRO A 367 -5.35 6.42 2.02
C PRO A 367 -5.44 5.56 0.75
N PRO A 368 -4.31 5.07 0.23
CA PRO A 368 -4.32 4.13 -0.90
C PRO A 368 -4.93 2.78 -0.53
N ILE A 369 -5.49 2.11 -1.55
CA ILE A 369 -6.20 0.82 -1.42
C ILE A 369 -5.39 -0.25 -2.14
N TRP A 370 -4.44 -0.87 -1.45
CA TRP A 370 -3.70 -2.01 -1.98
C TRP A 370 -3.03 -2.86 -0.92
N ASN A 371 -2.61 -4.07 -1.32
CA ASN A 371 -1.83 -5.02 -0.52
C ASN A 371 -2.53 -5.47 0.77
N PHE A 372 -3.85 -5.30 0.88
CA PHE A 372 -4.54 -5.58 2.14
C PHE A 372 -4.51 -7.05 2.57
N VAL A 373 -4.34 -7.99 1.65
CA VAL A 373 -4.16 -9.41 2.01
C VAL A 373 -2.84 -9.60 2.78
N ASP A 374 -1.74 -9.05 2.26
CA ASP A 374 -0.44 -9.13 2.93
C ASP A 374 -0.42 -8.29 4.23
N LEU A 375 -1.01 -7.09 4.21
CA LEU A 375 -1.06 -6.19 5.38
C LEU A 375 -1.88 -6.78 6.54
N ALA A 376 -3.03 -7.39 6.26
CA ALA A 376 -3.83 -8.08 7.29
C ALA A 376 -3.02 -9.20 7.96
N GLY A 377 -2.27 -9.98 7.17
CA GLY A 377 -1.36 -11.01 7.68
C GLY A 377 -0.22 -10.48 8.58
N GLN A 378 0.02 -9.16 8.59
CA GLN A 378 0.99 -8.46 9.44
C GLN A 378 0.34 -7.71 10.60
N GLY A 379 -0.97 -7.89 10.84
CA GLY A 379 -1.71 -7.20 11.89
C GLY A 379 -1.85 -5.70 11.64
N TYR A 380 -1.90 -5.29 10.37
CA TYR A 380 -2.03 -3.89 9.99
C TYR A 380 -3.37 -3.31 10.44
N LEU A 381 -3.31 -2.10 10.99
CA LEU A 381 -4.50 -1.31 11.30
C LEU A 381 -4.97 -0.60 10.03
N PHE A 382 -6.27 -0.54 9.78
CA PHE A 382 -6.85 0.20 8.65
C PHE A 382 -7.31 1.60 9.07
N GLY A 383 -7.33 2.53 8.10
CA GLY A 383 -7.64 3.95 8.36
C GLY A 383 -6.48 4.70 9.02
N TRP A 384 -6.41 6.02 8.86
CA TRP A 384 -5.31 6.80 9.44
C TRP A 384 -5.26 6.76 10.96
N ASP A 385 -6.42 6.65 11.59
CA ASP A 385 -6.62 6.49 13.03
C ASP A 385 -6.23 5.11 13.57
N GLY A 386 -6.07 4.11 12.69
CA GLY A 386 -5.78 2.73 13.07
C GLY A 386 -6.90 2.07 13.88
N LEU A 387 -8.14 2.51 13.68
CA LEU A 387 -9.27 2.05 14.47
C LEU A 387 -9.72 0.62 14.11
N PHE A 388 -9.53 0.20 12.86
CA PHE A 388 -9.98 -1.10 12.37
C PHE A 388 -8.84 -2.11 12.30
N VAL A 389 -9.08 -3.36 12.70
CA VAL A 389 -8.08 -4.43 12.67
C VAL A 389 -8.75 -5.77 12.46
N ASP A 390 -8.09 -6.66 11.70
CA ASP A 390 -8.55 -8.03 11.51
C ASP A 390 -8.58 -8.78 12.86
N ASP A 391 -9.74 -9.30 13.25
CA ASP A 391 -9.96 -10.02 14.51
C ASP A 391 -9.44 -11.48 14.50
N GLY A 392 -8.92 -11.94 13.35
CA GLY A 392 -8.44 -13.30 13.12
C GLY A 392 -9.53 -14.37 13.11
N THR A 393 -10.80 -13.97 13.19
CA THR A 393 -11.97 -14.86 13.27
C THR A 393 -12.82 -14.73 12.00
N ASN A 394 -13.26 -13.52 11.68
CA ASN A 394 -14.09 -13.24 10.52
C ASN A 394 -13.29 -12.56 9.40
N GLY A 395 -12.27 -11.78 9.77
CA GLY A 395 -11.40 -11.08 8.81
C GLY A 395 -12.16 -10.06 7.97
N ASN A 396 -13.11 -9.36 8.58
CA ASN A 396 -14.01 -8.41 7.94
C ASN A 396 -13.69 -6.96 8.29
N ALA A 397 -12.52 -6.66 8.83
CA ALA A 397 -12.11 -5.31 9.19
C ALA A 397 -12.25 -4.26 8.07
N LEU A 398 -12.03 -4.61 6.79
CA LEU A 398 -12.27 -3.67 5.69
C LEU A 398 -13.76 -3.47 5.41
N ALA A 399 -14.55 -4.55 5.49
CA ALA A 399 -16.00 -4.47 5.39
C ALA A 399 -16.60 -3.63 6.54
N SER A 400 -16.12 -3.85 7.77
CA SER A 400 -16.47 -3.06 8.95
C SER A 400 -16.07 -1.59 8.81
N GLN A 401 -14.89 -1.31 8.23
CA GLN A 401 -14.47 0.06 7.92
C GLN A 401 -15.39 0.69 6.87
N ALA A 402 -15.75 -0.03 5.81
CA ALA A 402 -16.63 0.49 4.77
C ALA A 402 -18.03 0.79 5.31
N GLU A 403 -18.57 -0.04 6.19
CA GLU A 403 -19.84 0.20 6.89
C GLU A 403 -19.76 1.48 7.73
N ALA A 404 -18.72 1.63 8.55
CA ALA A 404 -18.50 2.85 9.34
C ALA A 404 -18.36 4.10 8.45
N VAL A 405 -17.61 3.99 7.35
CA VAL A 405 -17.43 5.09 6.40
C VAL A 405 -18.77 5.46 5.74
N TYR A 406 -19.59 4.49 5.42
CA TYR A 406 -20.86 4.80 4.81
C TYR A 406 -21.85 5.43 5.80
N ASP A 407 -22.02 4.80 6.96
CA ASP A 407 -23.03 5.18 7.94
C ASP A 407 -22.73 6.55 8.55
N LEU A 408 -21.48 6.77 8.96
CA LEU A 408 -21.09 7.93 9.75
C LEU A 408 -20.66 9.12 8.88
N VAL A 409 -20.17 8.88 7.66
CA VAL A 409 -19.43 9.89 6.88
C VAL A 409 -20.21 10.31 5.67
N MET A 410 -20.76 9.31 4.99
CA MET A 410 -21.60 9.52 3.83
C MET A 410 -23.05 9.72 4.25
N HIS A 411 -23.35 9.87 5.55
CA HIS A 411 -24.71 10.00 6.09
C HIS A 411 -25.66 8.93 5.55
N GLY A 412 -25.17 7.69 5.47
CA GLY A 412 -26.02 6.53 5.32
C GLY A 412 -26.96 6.35 6.51
N ASN A 413 -26.55 6.88 7.67
CA ASN A 413 -27.21 6.80 8.97
C ASN A 413 -27.45 5.36 9.46
N GLY A 414 -26.73 4.37 8.92
CA GLY A 414 -26.94 2.96 9.24
C GLY A 414 -26.45 2.56 10.64
N ALA A 415 -26.59 1.26 10.92
CA ALA A 415 -26.48 0.72 12.25
C ALA A 415 -25.05 0.38 12.73
N PHE A 416 -23.98 0.85 12.07
CA PHE A 416 -22.59 0.55 12.44
C PHE A 416 -22.31 0.66 13.95
N GLY A 417 -21.64 -0.36 14.50
CA GLY A 417 -21.25 -0.38 15.91
C GLY A 417 -22.41 -0.65 16.89
N THR A 418 -23.62 -0.84 16.40
CA THR A 418 -24.79 -1.23 17.20
C THR A 418 -25.12 -2.72 17.05
N ALA A 419 -26.13 -3.20 17.79
CA ALA A 419 -26.61 -4.58 17.65
C ALA A 419 -27.37 -4.85 16.33
N ALA A 420 -27.73 -3.80 15.59
CA ALA A 420 -28.43 -3.90 14.31
C ALA A 420 -27.48 -3.80 13.09
N ALA A 421 -26.17 -3.59 13.32
CA ALA A 421 -25.16 -3.53 12.26
C ALA A 421 -25.20 -4.77 11.36
N SER A 422 -24.90 -4.58 10.08
CA SER A 422 -24.86 -5.67 9.09
C SER A 422 -23.70 -6.64 9.34
N LEU A 423 -22.59 -6.14 9.88
CA LEU A 423 -21.48 -6.94 10.37
C LEU A 423 -21.05 -6.49 11.78
N PRO A 424 -20.56 -7.41 12.63
CA PRO A 424 -19.91 -7.02 13.87
C PRO A 424 -18.71 -6.10 13.58
N ALA A 425 -18.63 -4.98 14.30
CA ALA A 425 -17.51 -4.06 14.14
C ALA A 425 -16.19 -4.70 14.61
N GLU A 426 -15.16 -4.64 13.76
CA GLU A 426 -13.83 -5.17 14.04
C GLU A 426 -12.86 -4.02 14.38
N LEU A 427 -12.85 -3.65 15.66
CA LEU A 427 -12.13 -2.49 16.17
C LEU A 427 -10.91 -2.89 16.99
N SER A 428 -9.82 -2.12 16.85
CA SER A 428 -8.56 -2.30 17.59
C SER A 428 -8.67 -1.92 19.06
N ILE A 429 -9.69 -1.15 19.41
CA ILE A 429 -10.02 -0.73 20.77
C ILE A 429 -11.51 -0.94 21.04
N THR A 430 -11.86 -1.14 22.31
CA THR A 430 -13.27 -1.09 22.74
C THR A 430 -13.71 0.37 22.87
N PRO A 431 -14.71 0.84 22.10
CA PRO A 431 -15.21 2.20 22.24
C PRO A 431 -15.81 2.47 23.63
N PRO A 432 -15.76 3.72 24.13
CA PRO A 432 -16.47 4.08 25.36
C PRO A 432 -17.97 3.79 25.23
N GLN A 433 -18.59 3.29 26.30
CA GLN A 433 -20.03 2.95 26.29
C GLN A 433 -20.91 4.14 25.88
N SER A 434 -20.54 5.36 26.28
CA SER A 434 -21.27 6.58 25.90
C SER A 434 -21.31 6.81 24.39
N LEU A 435 -20.26 6.41 23.66
CA LEU A 435 -20.25 6.50 22.20
C LEU A 435 -21.15 5.43 21.58
N LEU A 436 -21.10 4.19 22.09
CA LEU A 436 -22.00 3.12 21.64
C LEU A 436 -23.47 3.48 21.89
N ASP A 437 -23.78 4.09 23.03
CA ASP A 437 -25.12 4.58 23.35
C ASP A 437 -25.55 5.70 22.41
N ALA A 438 -24.63 6.61 22.05
CA ALA A 438 -24.89 7.68 21.08
C ALA A 438 -25.16 7.15 19.68
N LEU A 439 -24.37 6.17 19.21
CA LEU A 439 -24.59 5.49 17.92
C LEU A 439 -25.94 4.77 17.89
N ALA A 440 -26.28 4.04 18.97
CA ALA A 440 -27.56 3.35 19.07
C ALA A 440 -28.75 4.33 19.12
N GLN A 441 -28.59 5.48 19.77
CA GLN A 441 -29.61 6.53 19.80
C GLN A 441 -29.79 7.19 18.43
N ALA A 442 -28.69 7.48 17.72
CA ALA A 442 -28.74 8.06 16.37
C ALA A 442 -29.50 7.14 15.39
N GLU A 443 -29.18 5.84 15.37
CA GLU A 443 -29.90 4.84 14.58
C GLU A 443 -31.38 4.73 14.98
N ALA A 444 -31.71 4.86 16.26
CA ALA A 444 -33.10 4.84 16.70
C ALA A 444 -33.90 6.10 16.27
N ASP A 445 -33.27 7.26 16.27
CA ASP A 445 -33.89 8.53 15.90
C ASP A 445 -34.07 8.67 14.39
N GLN A 446 -33.10 8.16 13.63
CA GLN A 446 -33.12 8.20 12.18
C GLN A 446 -32.54 6.89 11.60
N PRO A 447 -33.36 5.82 11.54
CA PRO A 447 -32.92 4.53 11.02
C PRO A 447 -32.33 4.69 9.62
N GLY A 448 -31.10 4.22 9.45
CA GLY A 448 -30.37 4.38 8.21
C GLY A 448 -30.74 3.40 7.10
N ASN A 449 -29.98 3.51 6.02
CA ASN A 449 -29.98 2.51 4.97
C ASN A 449 -28.87 1.49 5.23
N ASP A 450 -29.25 0.31 5.70
CA ASP A 450 -28.28 -0.76 5.97
C ASP A 450 -27.66 -1.28 4.67
N ILE A 451 -26.33 -1.17 4.58
CA ILE A 451 -25.58 -1.91 3.57
C ILE A 451 -25.58 -3.38 3.96
N THR A 452 -26.23 -4.22 3.17
CA THR A 452 -26.23 -5.67 3.40
C THR A 452 -24.81 -6.25 3.54
N ALA A 453 -24.64 -7.22 4.44
CA ALA A 453 -23.37 -7.92 4.64
C ALA A 453 -22.73 -8.41 3.33
N ASP A 454 -23.50 -8.97 2.40
CA ASP A 454 -22.99 -9.45 1.11
C ASP A 454 -22.32 -8.34 0.28
N LYS A 455 -22.90 -7.14 0.25
CA LYS A 455 -22.31 -5.97 -0.44
C LYS A 455 -21.03 -5.49 0.25
N LEU A 456 -21.00 -5.48 1.59
CA LEU A 456 -19.79 -5.13 2.35
C LEU A 456 -18.65 -6.13 2.10
N LEU A 457 -18.96 -7.43 2.07
CA LEU A 457 -18.00 -8.48 1.78
C LEU A 457 -17.50 -8.45 0.32
N ASP A 458 -18.38 -8.13 -0.63
CA ASP A 458 -17.99 -7.91 -2.02
C ASP A 458 -17.06 -6.70 -2.16
N LEU A 459 -17.38 -5.58 -1.49
CA LEU A 459 -16.52 -4.38 -1.47
C LEU A 459 -15.14 -4.68 -0.86
N GLN A 460 -15.09 -5.40 0.26
CA GLN A 460 -13.85 -5.89 0.85
C GLN A 460 -13.06 -6.77 -0.12
N ALA A 461 -13.72 -7.68 -0.84
CA ALA A 461 -13.06 -8.53 -1.84
C ALA A 461 -12.41 -7.69 -2.94
N TRP A 462 -13.09 -6.62 -3.40
CA TRP A 462 -12.51 -5.66 -4.34
C TRP A 462 -11.29 -4.94 -3.77
N MET A 463 -11.37 -4.39 -2.56
CA MET A 463 -10.22 -3.72 -1.91
C MET A 463 -9.02 -4.67 -1.76
N ARG A 464 -9.27 -5.95 -1.45
CA ARG A 464 -8.25 -7.01 -1.34
C ARG A 464 -7.73 -7.51 -2.69
N SER A 465 -8.28 -7.06 -3.82
CA SER A 465 -7.86 -7.47 -5.16
C SER A 465 -6.72 -6.62 -5.73
N ILE A 466 -6.43 -5.49 -5.10
CA ILE A 466 -5.48 -4.51 -5.62
C ILE A 466 -4.11 -4.71 -4.98
N THR A 467 -3.08 -4.88 -5.80
CA THR A 467 -1.67 -4.83 -5.38
C THR A 467 -1.12 -3.44 -5.64
N SER A 468 -0.12 -3.00 -4.87
CA SER A 468 0.51 -1.69 -5.09
C SER A 468 1.05 -1.57 -6.50
N PRO A 469 1.19 -0.34 -7.05
CA PRO A 469 1.86 -0.14 -8.32
C PRO A 469 3.31 -0.65 -8.31
N ALA A 470 3.87 -0.84 -9.50
CA ALA A 470 5.30 -1.11 -9.62
C ALA A 470 6.11 0.11 -9.14
N PRO A 471 7.36 -0.08 -8.68
CA PRO A 471 8.26 1.01 -8.33
C PRO A 471 8.37 2.07 -9.43
N GLY A 472 8.46 3.34 -9.05
CA GLY A 472 8.68 4.45 -9.98
C GLY A 472 10.11 4.45 -10.55
N PRO A 473 10.47 5.41 -11.42
CA PRO A 473 11.86 5.61 -11.82
C PRO A 473 12.73 6.06 -10.63
N PHE A 474 13.89 5.43 -10.44
CA PHE A 474 14.86 5.76 -9.38
C PHE A 474 16.31 5.59 -9.82
N ASP A 475 17.24 6.23 -9.12
CA ASP A 475 18.68 5.98 -9.21
C ASP A 475 19.05 4.78 -8.32
N GLU A 476 19.40 3.66 -8.95
CA GLU A 476 19.67 2.39 -8.25
C GLU A 476 20.85 2.48 -7.26
N THR A 477 21.89 3.26 -7.56
CA THR A 477 23.06 3.37 -6.67
C THR A 477 22.69 4.15 -5.41
N LYS A 478 21.95 5.25 -5.59
CA LYS A 478 21.42 6.03 -4.47
C LYS A 478 20.38 5.24 -3.68
N ALA A 479 19.51 4.49 -4.34
CA ALA A 479 18.50 3.66 -3.68
C ALA A 479 19.12 2.56 -2.81
N GLU A 480 20.23 1.93 -3.22
CA GLU A 480 20.94 1.00 -2.33
C GLU A 480 21.51 1.70 -1.10
N ARG A 481 22.10 2.89 -1.27
CA ARG A 481 22.56 3.69 -0.13
C ARG A 481 21.39 4.06 0.79
N GLY A 482 20.24 4.41 0.22
CA GLY A 482 19.01 4.70 0.96
C GLY A 482 18.48 3.48 1.72
N PHE A 483 18.54 2.30 1.11
CA PHE A 483 18.19 1.03 1.76
C PHE A 483 19.04 0.79 3.01
N GLU A 484 20.37 1.01 2.92
CA GLU A 484 21.27 0.89 4.07
C GLU A 484 20.97 1.91 5.16
N LEU A 485 20.69 3.16 4.80
CA LEU A 485 20.32 4.22 5.74
C LEU A 485 19.00 3.89 6.44
N PHE A 486 17.98 3.49 5.67
CA PHE A 486 16.62 3.20 6.15
C PHE A 486 16.60 2.10 7.21
N HIS A 487 17.34 1.01 6.95
CA HIS A 487 17.47 -0.14 7.85
C HIS A 487 18.63 0.00 8.86
N GLY A 488 19.33 1.13 8.82
CA GLY A 488 20.50 1.42 9.65
C GLY A 488 20.39 2.77 10.33
N GLU A 489 21.33 3.67 10.03
CA GLU A 489 21.57 4.90 10.79
C GLU A 489 20.38 5.88 10.79
N ALA A 490 19.58 5.93 9.71
CA ALA A 490 18.38 6.77 9.67
C ALA A 490 17.23 6.21 10.52
N GLY A 491 17.28 4.92 10.87
CA GLY A 491 16.36 4.29 11.80
C GLY A 491 14.90 4.31 11.35
N CYS A 492 14.61 4.44 10.06
CA CYS A 492 13.24 4.46 9.52
C CYS A 492 12.52 3.13 9.79
N SER A 493 13.28 2.04 9.72
CA SER A 493 12.85 0.67 10.04
C SER A 493 12.42 0.46 11.49
N SER A 494 12.69 1.39 12.42
CA SER A 494 12.20 1.27 13.81
C SER A 494 10.68 1.37 13.91
N CYS A 495 10.04 2.07 12.97
CA CYS A 495 8.59 2.11 12.81
C CYS A 495 8.14 1.29 11.61
N HIS A 496 8.89 1.31 10.50
CA HIS A 496 8.57 0.57 9.26
C HIS A 496 9.25 -0.80 9.22
N GLN A 497 9.06 -1.58 10.29
CA GLN A 497 9.77 -2.82 10.56
C GLN A 497 9.26 -4.04 9.77
N SER A 498 8.00 -4.01 9.33
CA SER A 498 7.38 -5.15 8.68
C SER A 498 7.89 -5.34 7.26
N ALA A 499 7.56 -6.50 6.70
CA ALA A 499 8.01 -6.86 5.37
C ALA A 499 7.27 -6.10 4.24
N ASP A 500 6.19 -5.38 4.56
CA ASP A 500 5.57 -4.36 3.70
C ASP A 500 5.79 -2.93 4.21
N LEU A 501 6.81 -2.76 5.05
CA LEU A 501 7.32 -1.48 5.52
C LEU A 501 6.25 -0.67 6.25
N THR A 502 5.55 -1.34 7.16
CA THR A 502 4.65 -0.75 8.16
C THR A 502 5.06 -1.25 9.54
N GLY A 503 4.34 -0.86 10.59
CA GLY A 503 4.57 -1.36 11.94
C GLY A 503 3.45 -0.98 12.90
N PRO A 504 3.53 -1.49 14.14
CA PRO A 504 2.52 -1.25 15.15
C PRO A 504 2.61 0.18 15.71
N GLY A 505 1.52 0.59 16.35
CA GLY A 505 1.46 1.83 17.12
C GLY A 505 0.89 3.02 16.36
N LEU A 506 0.55 4.05 17.13
CA LEU A 506 0.01 5.33 16.67
C LEU A 506 0.97 6.44 17.08
N PHE A 507 1.19 7.41 16.20
CA PHE A 507 2.20 8.44 16.36
C PHE A 507 1.60 9.84 16.16
N THR A 508 1.90 10.76 17.07
CA THR A 508 1.43 12.15 17.01
C THR A 508 2.52 13.13 16.56
N ALA A 509 3.79 12.72 16.59
CA ALA A 509 4.92 13.62 16.39
C ALA A 509 5.07 14.18 14.97
N ILE A 510 4.35 13.63 13.98
CA ILE A 510 4.48 14.01 12.57
C ILE A 510 3.42 15.05 12.16
N THR A 511 2.12 14.73 12.30
CA THR A 511 1.01 15.61 11.91
C THR A 511 0.26 16.25 13.09
N ALA A 512 0.65 15.92 14.34
CA ALA A 512 0.04 16.45 15.56
C ALA A 512 -1.51 16.47 15.57
N PRO A 513 -2.17 15.33 15.25
CA PRO A 513 -3.63 15.27 15.18
C PRO A 513 -4.29 15.55 16.53
N GLN A 514 -5.52 16.06 16.49
CA GLN A 514 -6.31 16.45 17.67
C GLN A 514 -7.69 15.75 17.68
N GLY A 515 -8.49 16.01 18.71
CA GLY A 515 -9.82 15.41 18.87
C GLY A 515 -9.76 13.89 18.97
N GLY A 516 -10.68 13.20 18.31
CA GLY A 516 -10.74 11.74 18.17
C GLY A 516 -9.50 11.12 17.52
N LEU A 517 -8.67 11.89 16.82
CA LEU A 517 -7.38 11.46 16.27
C LEU A 517 -6.19 11.72 17.21
N ALA A 518 -6.42 12.28 18.40
CA ALA A 518 -5.35 12.59 19.37
C ALA A 518 -4.56 11.36 19.83
N GLY A 519 -5.07 10.15 19.61
CA GLY A 519 -4.34 8.89 19.80
C GLY A 519 -3.15 8.72 18.86
N GLY A 520 -3.11 9.46 17.74
CA GLY A 520 -2.04 9.45 16.74
C GLY A 520 -2.46 8.77 15.44
N ILE A 521 -1.55 8.85 14.46
CA ILE A 521 -1.70 8.23 13.14
C ILE A 521 -0.93 6.92 13.10
N LYS A 522 -1.53 5.87 12.55
CA LYS A 522 -0.84 4.58 12.35
C LYS A 522 0.36 4.73 11.40
N VAL A 523 1.33 3.82 11.48
CA VAL A 523 2.44 3.76 10.50
C VAL A 523 1.92 3.23 9.16
N PRO A 524 1.83 4.03 8.08
CA PRO A 524 1.40 3.52 6.78
C PRO A 524 2.43 2.55 6.18
N SER A 525 1.96 1.64 5.34
CA SER A 525 2.84 0.90 4.42
C SER A 525 3.51 1.88 3.47
N LEU A 526 4.80 1.67 3.19
CA LEU A 526 5.56 2.48 2.23
C LEU A 526 5.60 1.89 0.82
N ARG A 527 4.91 0.76 0.57
CA ARG A 527 4.85 0.16 -0.78
C ARG A 527 4.07 1.05 -1.72
N GLY A 528 4.65 1.35 -2.89
CA GLY A 528 4.05 2.23 -3.89
C GLY A 528 4.00 3.70 -3.47
N ILE A 529 4.74 4.11 -2.43
CA ILE A 529 4.68 5.48 -1.88
C ILE A 529 4.95 6.57 -2.92
N SER A 530 5.77 6.29 -3.96
CA SER A 530 6.07 7.28 -5.00
C SER A 530 4.85 7.71 -5.84
N HIS A 531 3.72 7.03 -5.72
CA HIS A 531 2.51 7.29 -6.51
C HIS A 531 1.44 8.07 -5.76
N THR A 532 1.65 8.39 -4.48
CA THR A 532 0.58 8.88 -3.59
C THR A 532 0.82 10.31 -3.10
N ALA A 533 1.53 11.15 -3.86
CA ALA A 533 1.62 12.56 -3.50
C ALA A 533 0.21 13.21 -3.50
N PRO A 534 -0.06 14.16 -2.58
CA PRO A 534 0.81 14.63 -1.50
C PRO A 534 0.85 13.68 -0.29
N TYR A 535 1.86 13.86 0.56
CA TYR A 535 2.25 12.96 1.64
C TYR A 535 1.75 13.41 3.01
N LEU A 536 1.90 12.51 4.00
CA LEU A 536 1.32 12.55 5.34
C LEU A 536 -0.20 12.33 5.34
N SER A 537 -0.79 12.16 6.52
CA SER A 537 -2.21 11.82 6.68
C SER A 537 -3.16 12.96 6.34
N ASP A 538 -2.66 14.17 6.13
CA ASP A 538 -3.42 15.40 5.84
C ASP A 538 -3.03 16.00 4.48
N GLY A 539 -2.17 15.32 3.71
CA GLY A 539 -1.69 15.81 2.42
C GLY A 539 -0.88 17.12 2.50
N SER A 540 -0.39 17.51 3.68
CA SER A 540 0.29 18.80 3.89
C SER A 540 1.64 18.92 3.18
N VAL A 541 2.23 17.79 2.75
CA VAL A 541 3.58 17.75 2.18
C VAL A 541 3.55 17.35 0.70
N PRO A 542 3.89 18.24 -0.24
CA PRO A 542 3.68 17.98 -1.67
C PRO A 542 4.69 17.01 -2.30
N THR A 543 5.86 16.80 -1.70
CA THR A 543 6.94 16.00 -2.30
C THR A 543 7.52 14.96 -1.33
N LEU A 544 7.98 13.84 -1.88
CA LEU A 544 8.55 12.75 -1.09
C LEU A 544 9.81 13.20 -0.35
N ALA A 545 10.62 14.05 -0.99
CA ALA A 545 11.81 14.64 -0.38
C ALA A 545 11.48 15.49 0.84
N ALA A 546 10.43 16.33 0.77
CA ALA A 546 10.00 17.11 1.92
C ALA A 546 9.42 16.22 3.04
N ALA A 547 8.78 15.10 2.69
CA ALA A 547 8.28 14.14 3.69
C ALA A 547 9.43 13.45 4.44
N VAL A 548 10.46 13.00 3.71
CA VAL A 548 11.68 12.44 4.30
C VAL A 548 12.37 13.46 5.20
N GLU A 549 12.52 14.71 4.74
CA GLU A 549 13.10 15.81 5.52
C GLU A 549 12.37 16.03 6.85
N GLY A 550 11.04 16.12 6.79
CA GLY A 550 10.20 16.33 7.96
C GLY A 550 10.32 15.19 8.97
N VAL A 551 10.29 13.95 8.51
CA VAL A 551 10.45 12.77 9.37
C VAL A 551 11.84 12.72 10.01
N LEU A 552 12.91 12.99 9.25
CA LEU A 552 14.27 13.06 9.79
C LEU A 552 14.38 14.14 10.88
N THR A 553 13.81 15.32 10.64
CA THR A 553 13.78 16.41 11.63
C THR A 553 13.09 15.98 12.92
N VAL A 554 11.97 15.27 12.83
CA VAL A 554 11.27 14.75 14.00
C VAL A 554 12.12 13.72 14.74
N LEU A 555 12.75 12.79 14.02
CA LEU A 555 13.60 11.77 14.62
C LEU A 555 14.85 12.35 15.29
N GLU A 556 15.48 13.36 14.69
CA GLU A 556 16.58 14.13 15.30
C GLU A 556 16.13 14.82 16.60
N GLY A 557 14.90 15.34 16.64
CA GLY A 557 14.32 15.93 17.85
C GLY A 557 14.06 14.90 18.97
N LEU A 558 13.79 13.64 18.62
CA LEU A 558 13.58 12.55 19.58
C LEU A 558 14.89 11.96 20.12
N ASP A 559 15.96 11.98 19.32
CA ASP A 559 17.30 11.54 19.72
C ASP A 559 18.38 12.51 19.23
N PRO A 560 18.79 13.48 20.08
CA PRO A 560 19.83 14.46 19.73
C PRO A 560 21.21 13.86 19.46
N ALA A 561 21.44 12.58 19.78
CA ALA A 561 22.69 11.89 19.47
C ALA A 561 22.71 11.30 18.05
N ARG A 562 21.60 11.40 17.30
CA ARG A 562 21.55 10.97 15.90
C ARG A 562 22.53 11.76 15.03
N PRO A 563 23.15 11.11 14.03
CA PRO A 563 24.01 11.79 13.08
C PRO A 563 23.18 12.76 12.22
N THR A 564 23.80 13.85 11.81
CA THR A 564 23.24 14.72 10.77
C THR A 564 23.43 14.05 9.40
N PHE A 565 22.35 13.94 8.64
CA PHE A 565 22.37 13.38 7.28
C PHE A 565 22.71 14.45 6.24
N SER A 566 23.60 14.11 5.31
CA SER A 566 23.95 14.95 4.17
C SER A 566 22.81 15.04 3.15
N ASP A 567 22.87 16.01 2.23
CA ASP A 567 21.91 16.10 1.13
C ASP A 567 21.91 14.83 0.27
N ASP A 568 23.08 14.22 0.04
CA ASP A 568 23.22 12.96 -0.68
C ASP A 568 22.56 11.79 0.07
N ASP A 569 22.65 11.75 1.42
CA ASP A 569 21.96 10.72 2.22
C ASP A 569 20.44 10.90 2.19
N ARG A 570 19.95 12.14 2.24
CA ARG A 570 18.51 12.47 2.14
C ARG A 570 17.97 12.09 0.77
N GLU A 571 18.71 12.40 -0.30
CA GLU A 571 18.36 11.97 -1.65
C GLU A 571 18.39 10.44 -1.78
N ALA A 572 19.39 9.78 -1.21
CA ALA A 572 19.47 8.32 -1.21
C ALA A 572 18.23 7.66 -0.59
N LEU A 573 17.76 8.16 0.56
CA LEU A 573 16.51 7.70 1.18
C LEU A 573 15.31 7.88 0.24
N VAL A 574 15.20 9.03 -0.43
CA VAL A 574 14.12 9.27 -1.41
C VAL A 574 14.18 8.28 -2.58
N GLU A 575 15.37 8.01 -3.12
CA GLU A 575 15.55 7.03 -4.21
C GLU A 575 15.21 5.61 -3.75
N TYR A 576 15.51 5.25 -2.50
CA TYR A 576 15.06 3.98 -1.94
C TYR A 576 13.54 3.91 -1.84
N LEU A 577 12.88 4.96 -1.35
CA LEU A 577 11.41 4.99 -1.27
C LEU A 577 10.73 4.90 -2.63
N LYS A 578 11.33 5.46 -3.70
CA LYS A 578 10.85 5.29 -5.08
C LYS A 578 10.98 3.86 -5.60
N SER A 579 11.88 3.07 -5.02
CA SER A 579 12.11 1.66 -5.39
C SER A 579 11.12 0.67 -4.76
N LEU A 580 10.21 1.16 -3.88
CA LEU A 580 9.22 0.38 -3.13
C LEU A 580 7.82 0.40 -3.78
#